data_AF-A0A930NLC9-F1
#
_entry.id   AF-A0A930NLC9-F1
#
_cell.length_a   1.000
_cell.length_b   1.000
_cell.length_c   1.000
_cell.angle_alpha   90.00
_cell.angle_beta   90.00
_cell.angle_gamma   90.00
#
_symmetry.space_group_name_H-M   'P 1'
#
loop_
_entity.id
_entity.type
_entity.pdbx_description
1 polymer ?
#
loop_
_entity_poly.entity_id
_entity_poly.type
_entity_poly.pdbx_seq_one_letter_code
_entity_poly.pdbx_strand_id
1 'polypeptide(L)'
;KFTDLIDKQFVDEPTFRAELSGKLFYDVFFDKYLLGRKLEDEKFEQTFYSFLFDQTPIKTSLTQELSTDEETGLKKISRYISADDQRTKFVNEYGIMKTYKERYQPIIKYSFTQYNYEFYHDILLADDGLPQEIKVNIIEEVKNNIEILVTYRIHRLK
;
A
#
# COMPACT_ATOMS: atom_id res chain seq x y z
N LYS A 1 1.84 28.37 -14.25
CA LYS A 1 2.80 28.32 -13.11
C LYS A 1 2.47 27.12 -12.25
N PHE A 2 3.41 26.58 -11.48
CA PHE A 2 3.16 25.43 -10.58
C PHE A 2 1.93 25.64 -9.68
N THR A 3 1.76 26.87 -9.18
CA THR A 3 0.61 27.31 -8.39
C THR A 3 -0.73 27.18 -9.12
N ASP A 4 -0.80 27.51 -10.41
CA ASP A 4 -2.04 27.45 -11.19
C ASP A 4 -2.51 26.00 -11.44
N LEU A 5 -1.58 25.05 -11.39
CA LEU A 5 -1.85 23.62 -11.55
C LEU A 5 -2.36 23.02 -10.24
N ILE A 6 -1.75 23.41 -9.12
CA ILE A 6 -2.16 23.08 -7.76
C ILE A 6 -3.56 23.67 -7.46
N ASP A 7 -3.78 24.95 -7.79
CA ASP A 7 -5.08 25.60 -7.53
C ASP A 7 -6.21 24.94 -8.31
N LYS A 8 -5.96 24.49 -9.56
CA LYS A 8 -6.93 23.69 -10.31
C LYS A 8 -7.25 22.35 -9.67
N GLN A 9 -6.27 21.71 -9.02
CA GLN A 9 -6.48 20.43 -8.31
C GLN A 9 -7.38 20.59 -7.08
N PHE A 10 -7.37 21.75 -6.42
CA PHE A 10 -8.21 22.01 -5.23
C PHE A 10 -9.58 22.62 -5.55
N VAL A 11 -9.78 23.15 -6.76
CA VAL A 11 -11.04 23.79 -7.18
C VAL A 11 -12.09 22.77 -7.68
N ASP A 12 -11.65 21.63 -8.19
CA ASP A 12 -12.52 20.56 -8.68
C ASP A 12 -12.53 19.35 -7.73
N GLU A 13 -13.61 19.19 -6.96
CA GLU A 13 -13.74 18.11 -5.97
C GLU A 13 -13.52 16.70 -6.56
N PRO A 14 -14.06 16.34 -7.74
CA PRO A 14 -13.79 15.04 -8.37
C PRO A 14 -12.31 14.81 -8.65
N THR A 15 -11.60 15.79 -9.23
CA THR A 15 -10.16 15.72 -9.50
C THR A 15 -9.37 15.59 -8.20
N PHE A 16 -9.69 16.41 -7.20
CA PHE A 16 -9.05 16.34 -5.89
C PHE A 16 -9.22 14.97 -5.23
N ARG A 17 -10.45 14.45 -5.23
CA ARG A 17 -10.79 13.14 -4.64
C ARG A 17 -10.04 12.03 -5.35
N ALA A 18 -9.98 12.05 -6.68
CA ALA A 18 -9.24 11.08 -7.47
C ALA A 18 -7.74 11.08 -7.09
N GLU A 19 -7.12 12.26 -7.01
CA GLU A 19 -5.72 12.38 -6.63
C GLU A 19 -5.44 11.95 -5.19
N LEU A 20 -6.31 12.33 -4.25
CA LEU A 20 -6.18 11.97 -2.83
C LEU A 20 -6.33 10.46 -2.63
N SER A 21 -7.32 9.84 -3.30
CA SER A 21 -7.55 8.39 -3.26
C SER A 21 -6.43 7.57 -3.89
N GLY A 22 -5.56 8.18 -4.70
CA GLY A 22 -4.36 7.52 -5.23
C GLY A 22 -3.15 7.64 -4.31
N LYS A 23 -3.25 8.30 -3.15
CA LYS A 23 -2.15 8.44 -2.20
C LYS A 23 -2.24 7.34 -1.14
N LEU A 24 -1.11 6.68 -0.88
CA LEU A 24 -1.02 5.65 0.15
C LEU A 24 -1.52 6.13 1.52
N PHE A 25 -1.26 7.38 1.90
CA PHE A 25 -1.77 7.92 3.17
C PHE A 25 -3.29 7.80 3.27
N TYR A 26 -4.02 8.09 2.19
CA TYR A 26 -5.48 8.03 2.20
C TYR A 26 -5.96 6.59 2.39
N ASP A 27 -5.39 5.65 1.62
CA ASP A 27 -5.72 4.23 1.69
C ASP A 27 -5.39 3.60 3.06
N VAL A 28 -4.37 4.11 3.73
CA VAL A 28 -3.88 3.58 5.01
C VAL A 28 -4.62 4.19 6.20
N PHE A 29 -4.97 5.47 6.14
CA PHE A 29 -5.56 6.20 7.27
C PHE A 29 -7.09 6.26 7.25
N PHE A 30 -7.73 6.30 6.06
CA PHE A 30 -9.18 6.48 5.99
C PHE A 30 -9.89 5.16 5.75
N ASP A 31 -10.51 4.62 6.79
CA ASP A 31 -10.98 3.24 6.77
C ASP A 31 -12.22 3.01 7.67
N LYS A 32 -12.73 1.77 7.69
CA LYS A 32 -13.96 1.33 8.36
C LYS A 32 -14.04 1.71 9.84
N TYR A 33 -12.91 1.78 10.55
CA TYR A 33 -12.88 2.20 11.96
C TYR A 33 -13.34 3.66 12.14
N LEU A 34 -13.08 4.55 11.18
CA LEU A 34 -13.57 5.94 11.22
C LEU A 34 -15.08 6.04 10.97
N LEU A 35 -15.66 5.02 10.34
CA LEU A 35 -17.09 4.99 10.00
C LEU A 35 -17.95 4.35 11.11
N GLY A 36 -17.34 3.94 12.22
CA GLY A 36 -18.03 3.21 13.29
C GLY A 36 -18.59 1.86 12.83
N ARG A 37 -18.08 1.32 11.72
CA ARG A 37 -18.52 0.02 11.20
C ARG A 37 -17.91 -1.09 12.04
N LYS A 38 -18.63 -2.21 12.13
CA LYS A 38 -18.10 -3.41 12.78
C LYS A 38 -16.87 -3.87 12.01
N LEU A 39 -15.78 -4.04 12.75
CA LEU A 39 -14.55 -4.65 12.24
C LEU A 39 -14.71 -6.16 12.35
N GLU A 40 -14.35 -6.88 11.29
CA GLU A 40 -14.37 -8.34 11.23
C GLU A 40 -13.14 -8.84 10.46
N ASP A 41 -12.78 -10.11 10.66
CA ASP A 41 -11.82 -10.78 9.79
C ASP A 41 -12.42 -10.90 8.39
N GLU A 42 -11.65 -10.56 7.37
CA GLU A 42 -12.15 -10.54 6.00
C GLU A 42 -11.02 -10.72 4.97
N LYS A 43 -11.39 -11.20 3.79
CA LYS A 43 -10.52 -11.22 2.62
C LYS A 43 -11.19 -10.45 1.48
N PHE A 44 -10.47 -9.50 0.89
CA PHE A 44 -11.01 -8.64 -0.15
C PHE A 44 -9.95 -8.27 -1.20
N GLU A 45 -10.41 -7.98 -2.41
CA GLU A 45 -9.55 -7.51 -3.49
C GLU A 45 -9.25 -6.02 -3.35
N GLN A 46 -7.99 -5.64 -3.56
CA GLN A 46 -7.54 -4.25 -3.61
C GLN A 46 -6.55 -4.05 -4.75
N THR A 47 -6.50 -2.82 -5.26
CA THR A 47 -5.44 -2.42 -6.20
C THR A 47 -4.29 -1.81 -5.41
N PHE A 48 -3.13 -2.44 -5.47
CA PHE A 48 -1.88 -1.95 -4.94
C PHE A 48 -1.11 -1.20 -6.03
N TYR A 49 -0.54 -0.03 -5.73
CA TYR A 49 0.24 0.75 -6.68
C TYR A 49 1.74 0.60 -6.41
N SER A 50 2.45 -0.04 -7.34
CA SER A 50 3.88 -0.36 -7.21
C SER A 50 4.75 0.87 -7.07
N PHE A 51 5.56 0.97 -6.02
CA PHE A 51 6.59 1.99 -5.89
C PHE A 51 7.79 1.71 -6.81
N LEU A 52 8.11 0.44 -7.04
CA LEU A 52 9.22 0.05 -7.91
C LEU A 52 8.92 0.29 -9.39
N PHE A 53 7.65 0.32 -9.80
CA PHE A 53 7.24 0.47 -11.19
C PHE A 53 6.29 1.65 -11.39
N ASP A 54 6.64 2.84 -10.89
CA ASP A 54 5.96 4.11 -11.21
C ASP A 54 4.44 4.10 -10.99
N GLN A 55 4.01 3.61 -9.82
CA GLN A 55 2.60 3.49 -9.44
C GLN A 55 1.81 2.59 -10.41
N THR A 56 2.46 1.58 -10.99
CA THR A 56 1.77 0.55 -11.79
C THR A 56 0.74 -0.17 -10.90
N PRO A 57 -0.54 -0.22 -11.30
CA PRO A 57 -1.59 -0.87 -10.52
C PRO A 57 -1.45 -2.40 -10.60
N ILE A 58 -1.53 -3.06 -9.45
CA ILE A 58 -1.47 -4.52 -9.30
C ILE A 58 -2.71 -4.91 -8.50
N LYS A 59 -3.60 -5.69 -9.11
CA LYS A 59 -4.73 -6.28 -8.39
C LYS A 59 -4.23 -7.41 -7.50
N THR A 60 -4.60 -7.39 -6.23
CA THR A 60 -4.18 -8.36 -5.23
C THR A 60 -5.28 -8.60 -4.21
N SER A 61 -5.19 -9.73 -3.52
CA SER A 61 -6.10 -10.10 -2.44
C SER A 61 -5.45 -9.77 -1.10
N LEU A 62 -6.12 -8.97 -0.29
CA LEU A 62 -5.70 -8.64 1.08
C LEU A 62 -6.50 -9.45 2.08
N THR A 63 -5.79 -10.01 3.05
CA THR A 63 -6.37 -10.63 4.24
C THR A 63 -6.29 -9.63 5.38
N GLN A 64 -7.40 -9.46 6.11
CA GLN A 64 -7.51 -8.68 7.33
C GLN A 64 -7.80 -9.61 8.50
N GLU A 65 -7.04 -9.42 9.58
CA GLU A 65 -7.22 -10.13 10.84
C GLU A 65 -7.33 -9.14 11.99
N LEU A 66 -8.25 -9.44 12.91
CA LEU A 66 -8.41 -8.73 14.16
C LEU A 66 -7.80 -9.52 15.30
N SER A 67 -7.03 -8.80 16.10
CA SER A 67 -6.40 -9.33 17.29
C SER A 67 -6.42 -8.30 18.41
N THR A 68 -5.98 -8.73 19.58
CA THR A 68 -5.67 -7.83 20.68
C THR A 68 -4.17 -7.82 20.84
N ASP A 69 -3.59 -6.63 20.89
CA ASP A 69 -2.16 -6.46 21.17
C ASP A 69 -1.87 -6.89 22.62
N GLU A 70 -0.94 -7.82 22.81
CA GLU A 70 -0.70 -8.44 24.11
C GLU A 70 -0.07 -7.46 25.12
N GLU A 71 0.70 -6.47 24.65
CA GLU A 71 1.40 -5.51 25.50
C GLU A 71 0.47 -4.40 26.00
N THR A 72 -0.41 -3.91 25.11
CA THR A 72 -1.26 -2.75 25.39
C THR A 72 -2.70 -3.12 25.72
N GLY A 73 -3.15 -4.33 25.37
CA GLY A 73 -4.55 -4.76 25.45
C GLY A 73 -5.46 -4.07 24.42
N LEU A 74 -4.90 -3.27 23.51
CA LEU A 74 -5.64 -2.54 22.50
C LEU A 74 -6.02 -3.41 21.32
N LYS A 75 -7.06 -3.01 20.58
CA LYS A 75 -7.45 -3.71 19.35
C LYS A 75 -6.41 -3.46 18.26
N LYS A 76 -6.00 -4.52 17.60
CA LYS A 76 -5.09 -4.50 16.47
C LYS A 76 -5.79 -5.03 15.22
N ILE A 77 -5.66 -4.29 14.13
CA ILE A 77 -6.04 -4.72 12.78
C ILE A 77 -4.73 -5.00 12.03
N SER A 78 -4.57 -6.21 11.52
CA SER A 78 -3.43 -6.59 10.67
C SER A 78 -3.94 -6.87 9.25
N ARG A 79 -3.31 -6.27 8.25
CA ARG A 79 -3.61 -6.51 6.83
C ARG A 79 -2.37 -6.93 6.10
N TYR A 80 -2.48 -7.99 5.32
CA TYR A 80 -1.35 -8.51 4.57
C TYR A 80 -1.78 -9.24 3.30
N ILE A 81 -0.85 -9.32 2.35
CA ILE A 81 -1.01 -10.15 1.15
C ILE A 81 -0.51 -11.55 1.49
N SER A 82 -1.39 -12.55 1.41
CA SER A 82 -1.04 -13.93 1.69
C SER A 82 0.04 -14.43 0.71
N ALA A 83 1.00 -15.23 1.21
CA ALA A 83 2.12 -15.74 0.43
C ALA A 83 1.71 -16.52 -0.84
N ASP A 84 0.52 -17.12 -0.84
CA ASP A 84 -0.03 -17.84 -1.99
C ASP A 84 -0.48 -16.92 -3.13
N ASP A 85 -0.86 -15.67 -2.83
CA ASP A 85 -1.29 -14.65 -3.79
C ASP A 85 -0.09 -13.86 -4.38
N GLN A 86 1.13 -14.07 -3.85
CA GLN A 86 2.35 -13.38 -4.26
C GLN A 86 2.96 -13.88 -5.59
N ARG A 87 2.27 -14.72 -6.37
CA ARG A 87 2.90 -15.45 -7.49
C ARG A 87 2.66 -14.85 -8.87
N THR A 88 3.71 -14.20 -9.39
CA THR A 88 4.28 -14.22 -10.76
C THR A 88 3.41 -14.04 -12.03
N LYS A 89 2.14 -14.46 -12.10
CA LYS A 89 1.32 -14.34 -13.32
C LYS A 89 0.90 -12.90 -13.63
N PHE A 90 0.67 -12.10 -12.60
CA PHE A 90 0.21 -10.71 -12.71
C PHE A 90 1.25 -9.75 -13.34
N VAL A 91 2.53 -10.10 -13.31
CA VAL A 91 3.63 -9.18 -13.60
C VAL A 91 3.72 -8.76 -15.08
N ASN A 92 3.41 -9.66 -16.02
CA ASN A 92 3.48 -9.33 -17.44
C ASN A 92 2.29 -8.50 -17.94
N GLU A 93 1.13 -8.56 -17.27
CA GLU A 93 -0.08 -7.85 -17.70
C GLU A 93 0.00 -6.34 -17.40
N TYR A 94 0.73 -5.94 -16.36
CA TYR A 94 0.77 -4.56 -15.89
C TYR A 94 1.93 -3.72 -16.46
N GLY A 95 2.67 -4.22 -17.45
CA GLY A 95 3.76 -3.46 -18.07
C GLY A 95 5.04 -3.36 -17.24
N ILE A 96 5.13 -4.08 -16.11
CA ILE A 96 6.31 -4.11 -15.22
C ILE A 96 7.58 -4.48 -15.99
N MET A 97 7.51 -5.50 -16.85
CA MET A 97 8.67 -5.93 -17.64
C MET A 97 9.14 -4.86 -18.63
N LYS A 98 8.24 -4.04 -19.16
CA LYS A 98 8.59 -2.92 -20.04
C LYS A 98 9.36 -1.86 -19.25
N THR A 99 8.78 -1.39 -18.14
CA THR A 99 9.42 -0.40 -17.25
C THR A 99 10.79 -0.88 -16.78
N TYR A 100 10.92 -2.17 -16.44
CA TYR A 100 12.20 -2.76 -16.06
C TYR A 100 13.25 -2.68 -17.17
N LYS A 101 12.89 -3.11 -18.39
CA LYS A 101 13.80 -3.11 -19.55
C LYS A 101 14.25 -1.70 -19.94
N GLU A 102 13.35 -0.72 -19.83
CA GLU A 102 13.63 0.65 -20.23
C GLU A 102 14.42 1.43 -19.17
N ARG A 103 14.10 1.22 -17.88
CA ARG A 103 14.65 2.04 -16.79
C ARG A 103 15.79 1.37 -16.03
N TYR A 104 15.64 0.10 -15.65
CA TYR A 104 16.57 -0.56 -14.73
C TYR A 104 17.65 -1.34 -15.47
N GLN A 105 17.25 -2.18 -16.45
CA GLN A 105 18.17 -3.06 -17.16
C GLN A 105 19.40 -2.35 -17.76
N PRO A 106 19.32 -1.14 -18.35
CA PRO A 106 20.50 -0.44 -18.87
C PRO A 106 21.50 -0.04 -17.79
N ILE A 107 21.04 0.16 -16.55
CA ILE A 107 21.83 0.62 -15.41
C ILE A 107 22.45 -0.57 -14.68
N ILE A 108 21.63 -1.55 -14.29
CA ILE A 108 22.09 -2.70 -13.48
C ILE A 108 22.65 -3.85 -14.32
N LYS A 109 22.37 -3.87 -15.64
CA LYS A 109 22.87 -4.88 -16.60
C LYS A 109 22.43 -6.33 -16.33
N TYR A 110 21.41 -6.53 -15.50
CA TYR A 110 20.79 -7.84 -15.24
C TYR A 110 19.42 -7.92 -15.90
N SER A 111 19.12 -9.08 -16.50
CA SER A 111 17.80 -9.39 -17.05
C SER A 111 16.76 -9.54 -15.96
N PHE A 112 15.51 -9.24 -16.28
CA PHE A 112 14.38 -9.45 -15.38
C PHE A 112 14.27 -10.93 -14.99
N THR A 113 14.04 -11.21 -13.71
CA THR A 113 13.90 -12.56 -13.16
C THR A 113 12.46 -12.83 -12.74
N GLN A 114 12.10 -12.37 -11.55
CA GLN A 114 10.81 -12.52 -10.92
C GLN A 114 10.56 -11.29 -10.07
N TYR A 115 9.36 -10.71 -10.19
CA TYR A 115 8.94 -9.64 -9.31
C TYR A 115 8.13 -10.22 -8.15
N ASN A 116 8.56 -9.91 -6.94
CA ASN A 116 7.93 -10.24 -5.67
C ASN A 116 7.49 -8.94 -5.01
N TYR A 117 6.36 -8.99 -4.30
CA TYR A 117 5.91 -7.88 -3.50
C TYR A 117 5.24 -8.39 -2.23
N GLU A 118 5.54 -7.72 -1.13
CA GLU A 118 4.97 -7.96 0.19
C GLU A 118 4.35 -6.66 0.70
N PHE A 119 3.24 -6.80 1.41
CA PHE A 119 2.52 -5.68 2.01
C PHE A 119 2.06 -6.11 3.39
N TYR A 120 2.41 -5.31 4.39
CA TYR A 120 1.97 -5.44 5.77
C TYR A 120 1.47 -4.09 6.24
N HIS A 121 0.27 -4.07 6.82
CA HIS A 121 -0.37 -2.87 7.33
C HIS A 121 -1.03 -3.20 8.67
N ASP A 122 -0.42 -2.71 9.74
CA ASP A 122 -0.88 -2.86 11.11
C ASP A 122 -1.47 -1.54 11.62
N ILE A 123 -2.63 -1.61 12.26
CA ILE A 123 -3.33 -0.50 12.88
C ILE A 123 -3.60 -0.87 14.33
N LEU A 124 -3.05 -0.10 15.26
CA LEU A 124 -3.35 -0.19 16.68
C LEU A 124 -4.37 0.89 17.02
N LEU A 125 -5.56 0.50 17.49
CA LEU A 125 -6.65 1.41 17.83
C LEU A 125 -6.64 1.73 19.32
N ALA A 126 -6.71 3.02 19.64
CA ALA A 126 -6.95 3.48 21.01
C ALA A 126 -8.39 3.19 21.45
N ASP A 127 -8.68 3.40 22.73
CA ASP A 127 -10.01 3.17 23.33
C ASP A 127 -11.11 4.04 22.70
N ASP A 128 -10.76 5.20 22.16
CA ASP A 128 -11.70 6.07 21.43
C ASP A 128 -11.96 5.63 19.99
N GLY A 129 -11.38 4.50 19.57
CA GLY A 129 -11.52 3.92 18.24
C GLY A 129 -10.68 4.60 17.16
N LEU A 130 -9.87 5.61 17.51
CA LEU A 130 -8.94 6.24 16.58
C LEU A 130 -7.58 5.52 16.58
N PRO A 131 -6.82 5.59 15.47
CA PRO A 131 -5.49 5.00 15.42
C PRO A 131 -4.56 5.64 16.46
N GLN A 132 -4.04 4.81 17.35
CA GLN A 132 -2.89 5.14 18.20
C GLN A 132 -1.60 5.07 17.39
N GLU A 133 -1.47 4.04 16.56
CA GLU A 133 -0.34 3.81 15.67
C GLU A 133 -0.83 3.12 14.39
N ILE A 134 -0.22 3.50 13.26
CA ILE A 134 -0.33 2.76 12.01
C ILE A 134 1.08 2.50 11.50
N LYS A 135 1.36 1.25 11.14
CA LYS A 135 2.64 0.82 10.54
C LYS A 135 2.35 0.13 9.23
N VAL A 136 2.97 0.61 8.16
CA VAL A 136 2.91 -0.03 6.84
C VAL A 136 4.31 -0.34 6.38
N ASN A 137 4.53 -1.58 5.95
CA ASN A 137 5.75 -2.03 5.32
C ASN A 137 5.42 -2.63 3.96
N ILE A 138 6.10 -2.13 2.94
CA ILE A 138 5.96 -2.55 1.56
C ILE A 138 7.35 -2.95 1.11
N ILE A 139 7.49 -4.17 0.61
CA ILE A 139 8.73 -4.67 0.04
C ILE A 139 8.43 -5.05 -1.40
N GLU A 140 9.18 -4.50 -2.33
CA GLU A 140 9.06 -4.81 -3.75
C GLU A 140 10.44 -5.19 -4.28
N GLU A 141 10.54 -6.34 -4.93
CA GLU A 141 11.82 -6.91 -5.33
C GLU A 141 11.72 -7.47 -6.75
N VAL A 142 12.69 -7.16 -7.61
CA VAL A 142 13.04 -8.04 -8.72
C VAL A 142 14.19 -8.92 -8.24
N LYS A 143 13.91 -10.21 -8.08
CA LYS A 143 14.80 -11.17 -7.41
C LYS A 143 16.23 -11.12 -7.93
N ASN A 144 17.19 -10.95 -7.01
CA ASN A 144 18.62 -10.82 -7.28
C ASN A 144 19.05 -9.57 -8.09
N ASN A 145 18.15 -8.60 -8.30
CA ASN A 145 18.42 -7.44 -9.15
C ASN A 145 18.25 -6.10 -8.41
N ILE A 146 17.05 -5.81 -7.92
CA ILE A 146 16.70 -4.54 -7.26
C ILE A 146 15.62 -4.77 -6.22
N GLU A 147 15.72 -4.05 -5.10
CA GLU A 147 14.75 -4.07 -4.01
C GLU A 147 14.43 -2.64 -3.60
N ILE A 148 13.17 -2.38 -3.26
CA ILE A 148 12.73 -1.17 -2.57
C ILE A 148 11.94 -1.57 -1.33
N LEU A 149 12.30 -0.93 -0.21
CA LEU A 149 11.59 -1.06 1.05
C LEU A 149 10.95 0.29 1.36
N VAL A 150 9.66 0.28 1.61
CA VAL A 150 8.91 1.48 1.96
C VAL A 150 8.22 1.26 3.29
N THR A 151 8.60 2.07 4.28
CA THR A 151 8.00 2.05 5.61
C THR A 151 7.29 3.36 5.87
N TYR A 152 5.99 3.28 6.16
CA TYR A 152 5.20 4.41 6.65
C TYR A 152 4.80 4.16 8.08
N ARG A 153 4.90 5.20 8.90
CA ARG A 153 4.44 5.16 10.29
C ARG A 153 3.66 6.42 10.63
N ILE A 154 2.49 6.23 11.21
CA ILE A 154 1.66 7.30 11.74
C ILE A 154 1.51 7.04 13.22
N HIS A 155 1.75 8.06 14.04
CA HIS A 155 1.61 7.94 15.48
C HIS A 155 0.75 9.10 15.97
N ARG A 156 -0.18 8.80 16.87
CA ARG A 156 -0.96 9.83 17.54
C ARG A 156 -0.05 10.62 18.48
N LEU A 157 -0.03 11.93 18.30
CA LEU A 157 0.64 12.83 19.24
C LEU A 157 -0.19 12.92 20.53
N LYS A 158 0.50 12.94 21.66
CA LYS A 158 -0.11 13.13 22.98
C LYS A 158 -0.53 14.58 23.19
#